data_AF-A0A519SRT6-F1
#
_entry.id   AF-A0A519SRT6-F1
#
_cell.length_a   1.000
_cell.length_b   1.000
_cell.length_c   1.000
_cell.angle_alpha   90.00
_cell.angle_beta   90.00
_cell.angle_gamma   90.00
#
_symmetry.space_group_name_H-M   'P 1'
#
loop_
_entity.id
_entity.type
_entity.pdbx_description
1 polymer ?
#
loop_
_entity_poly.entity_id
_entity_poly.type
_entity_poly.pdbx_seq_one_letter_code
_entity_poly.pdbx_strand_id
1 'polypeptide(L)'
;QYGYASPKLTPMSSRVQAASVNDPNQVIVRRARPNINTLRLRLAPAFGVELLNAGKARLLTSQEQLDALYPGLALLPGASDEAALVQFAANNDASALVLYYHDPADPSTAVNHSFSLSAGRHFYQAEADRSAIAGLSTLTTSLGQISAAATTQQTYIQGVLGLQTKIEIPYLTSLRSFGKNIIITSAIMTAQIPDNTSGIKTNMLPPAALNLYTTNQNNQQLVPIQTAGAAGTSAVINYNAAVANLAGVNQAGYQWSLLSYCQAVINGQTVNNGLLLNTATPATPERVVLGGPNRANNKLQFRLYLISNN
;
A
#
# COMPACT_ATOMS: atom_id res chain seq x y z
N GLN A 1 16.69 8.46 3.80
CA GLN A 1 16.29 7.46 4.81
C GLN A 1 14.78 7.24 4.67
N TYR A 2 14.35 6.14 4.05
CA TYR A 2 12.95 5.74 4.03
C TYR A 2 12.81 4.55 4.97
N GLY A 3 12.59 4.84 6.25
CA GLY A 3 12.23 3.82 7.23
C GLY A 3 10.76 3.47 7.06
N TYR A 4 10.46 2.37 6.37
CA TYR A 4 9.13 1.77 6.45
C TYR A 4 9.04 1.04 7.78
N ALA A 5 8.70 1.77 8.83
CA ALA A 5 8.11 1.17 10.01
C ALA A 5 6.74 0.64 9.55
N SER A 6 6.51 -0.67 9.74
CA SER A 6 5.15 -1.22 9.77
C SER A 6 4.32 -0.29 10.66
N PRO A 7 3.29 0.40 10.12
CA PRO A 7 2.54 1.34 10.92
C PRO A 7 1.89 0.52 12.03
N LYS A 8 2.39 0.69 13.26
CA LYS A 8 1.70 0.21 14.45
C LYS A 8 0.29 0.80 14.34
N LEU A 9 -0.69 -0.07 14.11
CA LEU A 9 -2.12 0.26 14.08
C LEU A 9 -2.44 0.90 15.43
N THR A 10 -2.27 2.21 15.52
CA THR A 10 -2.49 2.99 16.73
C THR A 10 -3.89 3.55 16.58
N PRO A 11 -4.87 3.07 17.38
CA PRO A 11 -6.22 3.59 17.29
C PRO A 11 -6.22 5.11 17.52
N MET A 12 -6.74 5.88 16.57
CA MET A 12 -6.89 7.33 16.70
C MET A 12 -8.23 7.73 17.32
N SER A 13 -9.00 6.78 17.87
CA SER A 13 -10.32 7.02 18.47
C SER A 13 -10.33 8.06 19.60
N SER A 14 -9.18 8.33 20.24
CA SER A 14 -9.01 9.40 21.23
C SER A 14 -8.41 10.71 20.68
N ARG A 15 -8.00 10.74 19.40
CA ARG A 15 -7.32 11.88 18.76
C ARG A 15 -8.16 12.59 17.70
N VAL A 16 -9.33 12.07 17.37
CA VAL A 16 -10.28 12.70 16.44
C VAL A 16 -11.46 13.23 17.25
N GLN A 17 -11.36 14.49 17.71
CA GLN A 17 -12.54 15.27 18.11
C GLN A 17 -13.10 15.97 16.88
N ALA A 18 -13.73 15.24 15.96
CA ALA A 18 -14.29 15.85 14.76
C ALA A 18 -15.68 16.43 15.05
N ALA A 19 -15.75 17.59 15.71
CA ALA A 19 -16.92 18.44 15.53
C ALA A 19 -17.02 18.74 14.03
N SER A 20 -18.10 18.28 13.39
CA SER A 20 -18.27 18.46 11.95
C SER A 20 -18.31 19.95 11.62
N VAL A 21 -17.35 20.42 10.82
CA VAL A 21 -17.34 21.78 10.26
C VAL A 21 -18.09 21.88 8.93
N ASN A 22 -18.87 20.85 8.56
CA ASN A 22 -19.68 20.89 7.35
C ASN A 22 -20.82 21.90 7.49
N ASP A 23 -21.15 22.59 6.41
CA ASP A 23 -22.35 23.43 6.36
C ASP A 23 -23.62 22.56 6.47
N PRO A 24 -24.43 22.68 7.54
CA PRO A 24 -25.59 21.82 7.76
C PRO A 24 -26.69 22.03 6.71
N ASN A 25 -26.68 23.17 6.01
CA ASN A 25 -27.66 23.52 5.00
C ASN A 25 -27.24 23.11 3.58
N GLN A 26 -26.07 22.49 3.43
CA GLN A 26 -25.55 22.00 2.16
C GLN A 26 -25.25 20.51 2.29
N VAL A 27 -26.06 19.65 1.67
CA VAL A 27 -25.76 18.22 1.62
C VAL A 27 -24.56 18.00 0.70
N ILE A 28 -23.39 17.79 1.28
CA ILE A 28 -22.18 17.46 0.54
C ILE A 28 -22.22 15.96 0.18
N VAL A 29 -22.98 15.60 -0.85
CA VAL A 29 -22.78 14.32 -1.54
C VAL A 29 -21.90 14.57 -2.74
N ARG A 30 -20.66 14.10 -2.67
CA ARG A 30 -19.72 14.09 -3.80
C ARG A 30 -19.22 12.67 -4.00
N ARG A 31 -19.72 12.02 -5.05
CA ARG A 31 -19.19 10.74 -5.53
C ARG A 31 -17.97 11.01 -6.39
N ALA A 32 -16.90 10.25 -6.18
CA ALA A 32 -15.74 10.30 -7.06
C ALA A 32 -16.17 9.96 -8.50
N ARG A 33 -15.74 10.77 -9.47
CA ARG A 33 -16.01 10.56 -10.90
C ARG A 33 -14.72 10.79 -11.68
N PRO A 34 -14.42 10.01 -12.74
CA PRO A 34 -13.19 10.19 -13.52
C PRO A 34 -12.97 11.62 -14.04
N ASN A 35 -14.05 12.34 -14.33
CA ASN A 35 -14.01 13.67 -14.92
C ASN A 35 -14.08 14.82 -13.87
N ILE A 36 -14.15 14.49 -12.58
CA ILE A 36 -14.15 15.49 -11.50
C ILE A 36 -12.85 15.30 -10.71
N ASN A 37 -11.86 16.12 -11.03
CA ASN A 37 -10.52 16.07 -10.45
C ASN A 37 -10.31 17.04 -9.28
N THR A 38 -11.31 17.86 -8.93
CA THR A 38 -11.24 18.81 -7.81
C THR A 38 -12.37 18.57 -6.81
N LEU A 39 -12.05 18.68 -5.52
CA LEU A 39 -13.03 18.66 -4.44
C LEU A 39 -13.10 20.05 -3.80
N ARG A 40 -14.28 20.67 -3.84
CA ARG A 40 -14.56 21.93 -3.14
C ARG A 40 -15.68 21.69 -2.13
N LEU A 41 -15.36 21.89 -0.85
CA LEU A 41 -16.28 21.71 0.27
C LEU A 41 -16.58 23.06 0.89
N ARG A 42 -17.87 23.37 1.10
CA ARG A 42 -18.29 24.54 1.85
C ARG A 42 -18.39 24.16 3.32
N LEU A 43 -17.67 24.90 4.16
CA LEU A 43 -17.69 24.72 5.61
C LEU A 43 -18.76 25.60 6.26
N ALA A 44 -19.11 25.28 7.51
CA ALA A 44 -20.09 26.00 8.28
C ALA A 44 -19.68 27.48 8.47
N PRO A 45 -20.61 28.44 8.31
CA PRO A 45 -20.32 29.85 8.53
C PRO A 45 -19.73 30.16 9.92
N ALA A 46 -20.15 29.40 10.95
CA ALA A 46 -19.63 29.55 12.31
C ALA A 46 -18.11 29.34 12.39
N PHE A 47 -17.57 28.35 11.67
CA PHE A 47 -16.13 28.10 11.61
C PHE A 47 -15.39 29.26 10.92
N GLY A 48 -15.98 29.86 9.89
CA GLY A 48 -15.43 31.06 9.25
C GLY A 48 -15.37 32.26 10.18
N VAL A 49 -16.40 32.47 11.00
CA VAL A 49 -16.43 33.53 12.03
C VAL A 49 -15.37 33.29 13.10
N GLU A 50 -15.18 32.04 13.52
CA GLU A 50 -14.15 31.63 14.47
C GLU A 50 -12.74 31.96 13.97
N LEU A 51 -12.41 31.55 12.74
CA LEU A 51 -11.13 31.86 12.09
C LEU A 51 -10.91 33.37 11.97
N LEU A 52 -11.94 34.12 11.55
CA LEU A 52 -11.84 35.57 11.41
C LEU A 52 -11.58 36.25 12.77
N ASN A 53 -12.24 35.80 13.84
CA ASN A 53 -12.04 36.31 15.19
C ASN A 53 -10.64 35.97 15.73
N ALA A 54 -10.14 34.76 15.50
CA ALA A 54 -8.78 34.36 15.85
C ALA A 54 -7.73 35.22 15.13
N GLY A 55 -7.96 35.52 13.84
CA GLY A 55 -7.14 36.45 13.07
C GLY A 55 -7.14 37.87 13.65
N LYS A 56 -8.32 38.42 13.97
CA LYS A 56 -8.46 39.73 14.63
C LYS A 56 -7.75 39.78 15.99
N ALA A 57 -7.78 38.68 16.74
CA ALA A 57 -7.08 38.53 18.02
C ALA A 57 -5.57 38.31 17.88
N ARG A 58 -5.01 38.28 16.66
CA ARG A 58 -3.60 37.99 16.36
C ARG A 58 -3.15 36.59 16.83
N LEU A 59 -4.05 35.63 16.83
CA LEU A 59 -3.78 34.23 17.19
C LEU A 59 -3.47 33.34 15.98
N LEU A 60 -3.31 33.91 14.79
CA LEU A 60 -3.01 33.20 13.54
C LEU A 60 -1.78 33.80 12.83
N THR A 61 -0.82 34.30 13.61
CA THR A 61 0.39 34.97 13.07
C THR A 61 1.56 34.03 12.80
N SER A 62 1.50 32.79 13.31
CA SER A 62 2.48 31.73 13.03
C SER A 62 1.80 30.38 12.87
N GLN A 63 2.52 29.41 12.28
CA GLN A 63 2.03 28.04 12.10
C GLN A 63 1.76 27.37 13.45
N GLU A 64 2.58 27.62 14.47
CA GLU A 64 2.43 27.04 15.81
C GLU A 64 1.14 27.50 16.48
N GLN A 65 0.75 28.76 16.28
CA GLN A 65 -0.51 29.28 16.82
C GLN A 65 -1.72 28.66 16.09
N LEU A 66 -1.62 28.48 14.76
CA LEU A 66 -2.64 27.80 13.98
C LEU A 66 -2.78 26.34 14.43
N ASP A 67 -1.67 25.60 14.58
CA ASP A 67 -1.66 24.20 15.03
C ASP A 67 -2.25 24.03 16.45
N ALA A 68 -2.04 25.02 17.32
CA ALA A 68 -2.59 25.02 18.68
C ALA A 68 -4.12 25.21 18.72
N LEU A 69 -4.67 25.99 17.79
CA LEU A 69 -6.12 26.19 17.65
C LEU A 69 -6.78 25.05 16.87
N TYR A 70 -6.15 24.64 15.76
CA TYR A 70 -6.64 23.62 14.86
C TYR A 70 -5.49 22.66 14.49
N PRO A 71 -5.40 21.49 15.14
CA PRO A 71 -4.31 20.54 14.89
C PRO A 71 -4.37 19.90 13.49
N GLY A 72 -5.48 20.08 12.77
CA GLY A 72 -5.64 19.66 11.37
C GLY A 72 -7.09 19.53 10.95
N LEU A 73 -7.29 19.27 9.65
CA LEU A 73 -8.59 18.91 9.08
C LEU A 73 -8.55 17.45 8.62
N ALA A 74 -9.62 16.71 8.92
CA ALA A 74 -9.79 15.34 8.46
C ALA A 74 -11.01 15.26 7.53
N LEU A 75 -10.84 14.57 6.40
CA LEU A 75 -11.95 14.16 5.55
C LEU A 75 -12.37 12.76 6.01
N LEU A 76 -13.61 12.65 6.49
CA LEU A 76 -14.19 11.39 6.94
C LEU A 76 -15.33 10.99 6.00
N PRO A 77 -15.49 9.69 5.68
CA PRO A 77 -16.68 9.22 4.99
C PRO A 77 -17.92 9.45 5.87
N GLY A 78 -19.10 9.51 5.24
CA GLY A 78 -20.35 9.52 5.98
C GLY A 78 -20.50 8.23 6.82
N ALA A 79 -21.17 8.32 7.97
CA ALA A 79 -21.26 7.21 8.94
C ALA A 79 -21.85 5.90 8.36
N SER A 80 -22.63 5.97 7.28
CA SER A 80 -23.21 4.82 6.59
C SER A 80 -22.74 4.70 5.13
N ASP A 81 -21.66 5.38 4.74
CA ASP A 81 -21.18 5.38 3.36
C ASP A 81 -20.04 4.38 3.19
N GLU A 82 -20.28 3.31 2.43
CA GLU A 82 -19.23 2.45 1.91
C GLU A 82 -18.55 3.16 0.73
N ALA A 83 -17.71 4.13 1.07
CA ALA A 83 -17.10 5.03 0.10
C ALA A 83 -15.94 4.38 -0.70
N ALA A 84 -15.64 4.98 -1.85
CA ALA A 84 -14.42 4.69 -2.59
C ALA A 84 -13.18 5.24 -1.85
N LEU A 85 -12.03 4.57 -1.99
CA LEU A 85 -10.76 5.13 -1.57
C LEU A 85 -10.35 6.23 -2.55
N VAL A 86 -10.19 7.45 -2.05
CA VAL A 86 -9.81 8.62 -2.85
C VAL A 86 -8.48 9.16 -2.34
N GLN A 87 -7.54 9.33 -3.26
CA GLN A 87 -6.28 10.00 -2.99
C GLN A 87 -6.35 11.44 -3.52
N PHE A 88 -6.02 12.41 -2.67
CA PHE A 88 -5.89 13.82 -3.06
C PHE A 88 -4.42 14.19 -3.11
N ALA A 89 -3.98 14.77 -4.23
CA ALA A 89 -2.67 15.38 -4.34
C ALA A 89 -2.75 16.82 -3.83
N ALA A 90 -2.26 17.07 -2.61
CA ALA A 90 -2.14 18.41 -2.04
C ALA A 90 -0.78 19.00 -2.43
N ASN A 91 -0.57 19.33 -3.71
CA ASN A 91 0.75 19.71 -4.23
C ASN A 91 0.78 21.10 -4.90
N ASN A 92 -0.29 21.87 -4.81
CA ASN A 92 -0.40 23.20 -5.41
C ASN A 92 -1.20 24.16 -4.53
N ASP A 93 -1.17 25.44 -4.87
CA ASP A 93 -1.84 26.49 -4.09
C ASP A 93 -3.38 26.42 -4.16
N ALA A 94 -3.94 25.65 -5.09
CA ALA A 94 -5.37 25.35 -5.12
C ALA A 94 -5.79 24.38 -3.99
N SER A 95 -4.82 23.68 -3.38
CA SER A 95 -5.02 22.84 -2.21
C SER A 95 -4.95 23.73 -0.96
N ALA A 96 -6.06 24.39 -0.63
CA ALA A 96 -6.11 25.37 0.45
C ALA A 96 -7.46 25.34 1.19
N LEU A 97 -7.41 25.70 2.47
CA LEU A 97 -8.59 26.22 3.17
C LEU A 97 -8.69 27.72 2.85
N VAL A 98 -9.81 28.17 2.30
CA VAL A 98 -9.98 29.55 1.86
C VAL A 98 -11.08 30.23 2.68
N LEU A 99 -10.71 31.25 3.44
CA LEU A 99 -11.63 32.12 4.15
C LEU A 99 -12.03 33.29 3.24
N TYR A 100 -13.31 33.42 2.93
CA TYR A 100 -13.85 34.57 2.21
C TYR A 100 -14.54 35.51 3.20
N TYR A 101 -14.23 36.81 3.14
CA TYR A 101 -14.77 37.83 4.03
C TYR A 101 -14.86 39.19 3.34
N HIS A 102 -15.60 40.13 3.94
CA HIS A 102 -15.68 41.52 3.50
C HIS A 102 -15.18 42.43 4.63
N ASP A 103 -14.55 43.54 4.24
CA ASP A 103 -14.27 44.63 5.17
C ASP A 103 -15.56 45.44 5.38
N PRO A 104 -16.01 45.71 6.62
CA PRO A 104 -17.14 46.60 6.86
C PRO A 104 -16.98 48.00 6.22
N ALA A 105 -15.74 48.47 6.04
CA ALA A 105 -15.46 49.76 5.39
C ALA A 105 -15.57 49.71 3.85
N ASP A 106 -15.44 48.52 3.26
CA ASP A 106 -15.68 48.28 1.83
C ASP A 106 -16.42 46.95 1.63
N PRO A 107 -17.75 46.94 1.86
CA PRO A 107 -18.56 45.73 1.75
C PRO A 107 -18.74 45.27 0.30
N SER A 108 -18.32 46.08 -0.69
CA SER A 108 -18.47 45.75 -2.11
C SER A 108 -17.33 44.87 -2.65
N THR A 109 -16.18 44.87 -1.98
CA THR A 109 -15.00 44.11 -2.38
C THR A 109 -14.88 42.83 -1.58
N ALA A 110 -14.96 41.69 -2.25
CA ALA A 110 -14.72 40.39 -1.64
C ALA A 110 -13.22 40.17 -1.40
N VAL A 111 -12.85 39.88 -0.16
CA VAL A 111 -11.48 39.55 0.24
C VAL A 111 -11.40 38.07 0.57
N ASN A 112 -10.22 37.48 0.38
CA ASN A 112 -9.96 36.12 0.82
C ASN A 112 -8.58 35.98 1.46
N HIS A 113 -8.45 34.96 2.30
CA HIS A 113 -7.19 34.49 2.83
C HIS A 113 -7.10 32.97 2.66
N SER A 114 -5.98 32.51 2.10
CA SER A 114 -5.73 31.10 1.82
C SER A 114 -4.73 30.52 2.82
N PHE A 115 -5.16 29.50 3.56
CA PHE A 115 -4.30 28.64 4.34
C PHE A 115 -3.87 27.46 3.46
N SER A 116 -2.62 27.48 3.02
CA SER A 116 -2.09 26.45 2.10
C SER A 116 -2.02 25.08 2.79
N LEU A 117 -2.47 24.04 2.09
CA LEU A 117 -2.32 22.64 2.47
C LEU A 117 -1.11 21.98 1.78
N SER A 118 -0.47 22.64 0.80
CA SER A 118 0.50 22.00 -0.11
C SER A 118 1.89 21.75 0.48
N ALA A 119 2.25 22.45 1.55
CA ALA A 119 3.56 22.36 2.21
C ALA A 119 3.50 21.70 3.60
N GLY A 120 2.35 21.11 3.95
CA GLY A 120 2.03 20.68 5.31
C GLY A 120 2.31 19.21 5.64
N ARG A 121 2.07 18.85 6.91
CA ARG A 121 2.01 17.46 7.35
C ARG A 121 0.65 16.88 6.97
N HIS A 122 0.64 15.67 6.42
CA HIS A 122 -0.58 14.93 6.14
C HIS A 122 -0.62 13.66 6.96
N PHE A 123 -1.82 13.22 7.31
CA PHE A 123 -2.03 11.92 7.91
C PHE A 123 -3.22 11.24 7.24
N TYR A 124 -3.23 9.92 7.29
CA TYR A 124 -4.38 9.11 6.96
C TYR A 124 -4.49 8.00 8.00
N GLN A 125 -5.70 7.51 8.19
CA GLN A 125 -5.96 6.31 8.97
C GLN A 125 -6.56 5.26 8.03
N ALA A 126 -6.06 4.04 8.14
CA ALA A 126 -6.61 2.90 7.44
C ALA A 126 -6.72 1.76 8.44
N GLU A 127 -7.87 1.11 8.45
CA GLU A 127 -8.15 -0.04 9.29
C GLU A 127 -8.54 -1.22 8.40
N ALA A 128 -8.16 -2.42 8.82
CA ALA A 128 -8.50 -3.63 8.11
C ALA A 128 -9.49 -4.44 8.95
N ASP A 129 -10.68 -4.70 8.39
CA ASP A 129 -11.49 -5.81 8.86
C ASP A 129 -11.06 -7.09 8.11
N ARG A 130 -10.49 -8.04 8.85
CA ARG A 130 -10.01 -9.33 8.34
C ARG A 130 -10.92 -10.49 8.74
N SER A 131 -12.04 -10.22 9.42
CA SER A 131 -12.94 -11.24 9.97
C SER A 131 -13.57 -12.12 8.89
N ALA A 132 -13.86 -11.55 7.72
CA ALA A 132 -14.47 -12.24 6.59
C ALA A 132 -13.49 -13.19 5.85
N ILE A 133 -12.18 -13.10 6.10
CA ILE A 133 -11.18 -13.94 5.43
C ILE A 133 -10.67 -14.98 6.42
N ALA A 134 -10.97 -16.26 6.14
CA ALA A 134 -10.56 -17.39 6.96
C ALA A 134 -9.07 -17.32 7.33
N GLY A 135 -8.78 -17.45 8.63
CA GLY A 135 -7.43 -17.44 9.22
C GLY A 135 -6.77 -16.06 9.31
N LEU A 136 -7.11 -15.10 8.44
CA LEU A 136 -6.41 -13.82 8.34
C LEU A 136 -6.61 -12.92 9.56
N SER A 137 -7.72 -13.08 10.29
CA SER A 137 -8.00 -12.39 11.56
C SER A 137 -6.99 -12.71 12.68
N THR A 138 -6.25 -13.82 12.56
CA THR A 138 -5.21 -14.19 13.54
C THR A 138 -3.91 -13.38 13.40
N LEU A 139 -3.71 -12.67 12.28
CA LEU A 139 -2.59 -11.75 12.09
C LEU A 139 -2.85 -10.43 12.81
N THR A 140 -2.59 -10.42 14.12
CA THR A 140 -2.80 -9.25 15.01
C THR A 140 -1.52 -8.47 15.29
N THR A 141 -0.34 -9.05 15.01
CA THR A 141 0.97 -8.45 15.30
C THR A 141 1.74 -8.12 14.02
N SER A 142 2.58 -7.09 14.10
CA SER A 142 3.53 -6.79 13.05
C SER A 142 4.54 -7.92 12.92
N LEU A 143 4.97 -8.23 11.69
CA LEU A 143 5.91 -9.32 11.35
C LEU A 143 5.40 -10.73 11.67
N GLY A 144 4.15 -10.87 12.12
CA GLY A 144 3.47 -12.14 12.23
C GLY A 144 3.33 -12.80 10.84
N GLN A 145 3.28 -14.14 10.83
CA GLN A 145 3.08 -14.91 9.62
C GLN A 145 1.97 -15.93 9.82
N ILE A 146 1.32 -16.29 8.72
CA ILE A 146 0.31 -17.34 8.65
C ILE A 146 0.57 -18.17 7.40
N SER A 147 0.41 -19.49 7.51
CA SER A 147 0.53 -20.38 6.37
C SER A 147 -0.64 -20.18 5.40
N ALA A 148 -0.35 -20.28 4.09
CA ALA A 148 -1.39 -20.26 3.06
C ALA A 148 -2.47 -21.33 3.29
N ALA A 149 -2.15 -22.43 3.98
CA ALA A 149 -3.13 -23.48 4.31
C ALA A 149 -4.26 -22.97 5.23
N ALA A 150 -3.95 -22.08 6.16
CA ALA A 150 -4.94 -21.49 7.06
C ALA A 150 -5.81 -20.41 6.37
N THR A 151 -5.41 -19.97 5.18
CA THR A 151 -6.10 -18.96 4.37
C THR A 151 -6.62 -19.56 3.06
N THR A 152 -7.07 -20.82 3.08
CA THR A 152 -7.66 -21.53 1.92
C THR A 152 -6.73 -21.63 0.70
N GLN A 153 -5.45 -21.86 0.95
CA GLN A 153 -4.38 -21.90 -0.05
C GLN A 153 -4.23 -20.57 -0.81
N GLN A 154 -4.38 -19.43 -0.12
CA GLN A 154 -4.22 -18.10 -0.69
C GLN A 154 -3.22 -17.26 0.10
N THR A 155 -2.57 -16.31 -0.55
CA THR A 155 -1.74 -15.29 0.09
C THR A 155 -2.07 -13.93 -0.48
N TYR A 156 -1.71 -12.87 0.23
CA TYR A 156 -2.16 -11.53 -0.02
C TYR A 156 -0.99 -10.56 0.01
N ILE A 157 -0.96 -9.67 -0.98
CA ILE A 157 -0.14 -8.47 -0.96
C ILE A 157 -1.12 -7.30 -0.91
N GLN A 158 -0.92 -6.39 0.04
CA GLN A 158 -1.79 -5.24 0.22
C GLN A 158 -0.97 -4.02 0.64
N GLY A 159 -1.01 -2.96 -0.17
CA GLY A 159 -0.51 -1.64 0.23
C GLY A 159 -1.39 -1.03 1.31
N VAL A 160 -0.92 0.04 1.95
CA VAL A 160 -1.52 0.75 3.09
C VAL A 160 -1.59 -0.08 4.37
N LEU A 161 -2.25 -1.24 4.32
CA LEU A 161 -2.50 -2.14 5.46
C LEU A 161 -1.38 -3.19 5.67
N GLY A 162 -0.41 -3.25 4.75
CA GLY A 162 0.89 -3.91 4.96
C GLY A 162 0.90 -5.43 4.91
N LEU A 163 -0.03 -6.07 4.19
CA LEU A 163 0.08 -7.51 3.94
C LEU A 163 1.16 -7.79 2.90
N GLN A 164 1.98 -8.80 3.16
CA GLN A 164 3.06 -9.24 2.29
C GLN A 164 2.99 -10.77 2.13
N THR A 165 3.50 -11.27 1.02
CA THR A 165 3.65 -12.71 0.80
C THR A 165 5.07 -13.13 1.14
N LYS A 166 5.22 -13.99 2.15
CA LYS A 166 6.48 -14.69 2.42
C LYS A 166 6.59 -15.93 1.52
N ILE A 167 7.74 -16.08 0.87
CA ILE A 167 8.07 -17.20 0.00
C ILE A 167 9.22 -17.97 0.63
N GLU A 168 9.01 -19.23 0.92
CA GLU A 168 10.03 -20.13 1.44
C GLU A 168 10.32 -21.21 0.40
N ILE A 169 11.59 -21.37 0.04
CA ILE A 169 12.06 -22.44 -0.84
C ILE A 169 12.82 -23.43 0.03
N PRO A 170 12.14 -24.44 0.59
CA PRO A 170 12.77 -25.36 1.53
C PRO A 170 13.84 -26.20 0.83
N TYR A 171 14.81 -26.69 1.60
CA TYR A 171 15.87 -27.61 1.15
C TYR A 171 16.80 -27.09 0.04
N LEU A 172 16.79 -25.79 -0.27
CA LEU A 172 17.68 -25.20 -1.26
C LEU A 172 19.18 -25.43 -0.92
N THR A 173 19.52 -25.38 0.36
CA THR A 173 20.88 -25.68 0.86
C THR A 173 21.24 -27.17 0.79
N SER A 174 20.24 -28.05 0.84
CA SER A 174 20.41 -29.50 0.73
C SER A 174 20.82 -29.92 -0.68
N LEU A 175 20.59 -29.07 -1.68
CA LEU A 175 21.01 -29.37 -3.05
C LEU A 175 22.50 -29.69 -3.14
N ARG A 176 23.35 -29.04 -2.32
CA ARG A 176 24.80 -29.33 -2.24
C ARG A 176 25.16 -30.79 -1.98
N SER A 177 24.25 -31.60 -1.46
CA SER A 177 24.48 -33.04 -1.27
C SER A 177 24.50 -33.82 -2.59
N PHE A 178 23.95 -33.27 -3.67
CA PHE A 178 23.89 -33.93 -4.99
C PHE A 178 25.13 -33.72 -5.88
N GLY A 179 26.15 -32.99 -5.40
CA GLY A 179 27.40 -32.81 -6.13
C GLY A 179 28.25 -31.67 -5.59
N LYS A 180 29.56 -31.68 -5.92
CA LYS A 180 30.52 -30.68 -5.42
C LYS A 180 30.30 -29.29 -6.02
N ASN A 181 29.88 -29.24 -7.29
CA ASN A 181 29.69 -27.99 -8.03
C ASN A 181 28.29 -27.96 -8.67
N ILE A 182 27.36 -27.28 -8.01
CA ILE A 182 26.00 -27.05 -8.53
C ILE A 182 25.91 -25.66 -9.12
N ILE A 183 25.61 -25.61 -10.41
CA ILE A 183 25.37 -24.38 -11.15
C ILE A 183 23.89 -24.33 -11.46
N ILE A 184 23.20 -23.30 -10.95
CA ILE A 184 21.83 -23.01 -11.35
C ILE A 184 21.87 -22.34 -12.72
N THR A 185 21.18 -22.92 -13.71
CA THR A 185 21.09 -22.35 -15.06
C THR A 185 19.82 -21.52 -15.24
N SER A 186 18.77 -21.84 -14.50
CA SER A 186 17.52 -21.07 -14.50
C SER A 186 16.74 -21.33 -13.21
N ALA A 187 16.17 -20.28 -12.64
CA ALA A 187 15.28 -20.36 -11.48
C ALA A 187 14.18 -19.33 -11.64
N ILE A 188 12.99 -19.75 -12.05
CA ILE A 188 11.86 -18.86 -12.34
C ILE A 188 10.71 -19.15 -11.39
N MET A 189 10.21 -18.09 -10.76
CA MET A 189 8.97 -18.12 -10.01
C MET A 189 7.85 -17.55 -10.87
N THR A 190 6.70 -18.22 -10.87
CA THR A 190 5.49 -17.83 -11.60
C THR A 190 4.31 -17.79 -10.64
N ALA A 191 3.64 -16.65 -10.58
CA ALA A 191 2.48 -16.41 -9.73
C ALA A 191 1.32 -15.88 -10.57
N GLN A 192 0.38 -16.76 -10.91
CA GLN A 192 -0.86 -16.36 -11.59
C GLN A 192 -1.87 -15.82 -10.57
N ILE A 193 -2.58 -14.77 -10.94
CA ILE A 193 -3.66 -14.19 -10.14
C ILE A 193 -4.93 -14.99 -10.43
N PRO A 194 -5.57 -15.58 -9.42
CA PRO A 194 -6.84 -16.29 -9.60
C PRO A 194 -7.93 -15.40 -10.21
N ASP A 195 -8.72 -15.93 -11.15
CA ASP A 195 -9.75 -15.16 -11.88
C ASP A 195 -10.75 -14.47 -10.94
N ASN A 196 -11.11 -15.12 -9.84
CA ASN A 196 -12.05 -14.61 -8.85
C ASN A 196 -11.48 -13.47 -7.98
N THR A 197 -10.23 -13.10 -8.18
CA THR A 197 -9.51 -12.09 -7.38
C THR A 197 -8.96 -10.95 -8.23
N SER A 198 -9.18 -11.00 -9.54
CA SER A 198 -8.75 -9.97 -10.50
C SER A 198 -9.92 -9.09 -10.94
N GLY A 199 -9.69 -7.77 -11.04
CA GLY A 199 -10.57 -6.84 -11.76
C GLY A 199 -11.64 -6.11 -10.93
N ILE A 200 -12.55 -5.46 -11.66
CA ILE A 200 -13.58 -4.51 -11.17
C ILE A 200 -14.47 -5.06 -10.04
N LYS A 201 -14.55 -6.40 -9.89
CA LYS A 201 -15.37 -7.04 -8.86
C LYS A 201 -14.84 -6.91 -7.43
N THR A 202 -13.55 -6.60 -7.23
CA THR A 202 -12.94 -6.39 -5.90
C THR A 202 -12.64 -4.91 -5.62
N ASN A 203 -12.95 -4.00 -6.54
CA ASN A 203 -12.67 -2.55 -6.48
C ASN A 203 -11.20 -2.16 -6.22
N MET A 204 -10.24 -3.09 -6.34
CA MET A 204 -8.80 -2.81 -6.19
C MET A 204 -8.02 -3.44 -7.34
N LEU A 205 -7.16 -2.64 -7.98
CA LEU A 205 -6.27 -3.13 -9.03
C LEU A 205 -5.13 -3.94 -8.41
N PRO A 206 -4.66 -5.00 -9.09
CA PRO A 206 -3.39 -5.63 -8.73
C PRO A 206 -2.25 -4.61 -8.83
N PRO A 207 -1.24 -4.67 -7.95
CA PRO A 207 -0.09 -3.78 -8.05
C PRO A 207 0.56 -3.85 -9.42
N ALA A 208 0.86 -2.69 -10.03
CA ALA A 208 1.55 -2.67 -11.32
C ALA A 208 2.98 -3.26 -11.22
N ALA A 209 3.56 -3.21 -10.03
CA ALA A 209 4.92 -3.64 -9.74
C ALA A 209 5.03 -4.20 -8.31
N LEU A 210 5.81 -5.26 -8.15
CA LEU A 210 6.21 -5.84 -6.87
C LEU A 210 7.71 -5.72 -6.67
N ASN A 211 8.14 -5.69 -5.42
CA ASN A 211 9.54 -5.77 -5.01
C ASN A 211 9.75 -7.02 -4.16
N LEU A 212 10.92 -7.62 -4.29
CA LEU A 212 11.31 -8.80 -3.53
C LEU A 212 12.48 -8.48 -2.60
N TYR A 213 12.39 -8.93 -1.36
CA TYR A 213 13.42 -8.70 -0.35
C TYR A 213 13.85 -9.99 0.32
N THR A 214 15.11 -10.05 0.75
CA THR A 214 15.54 -11.04 1.75
C THR A 214 14.92 -10.71 3.10
N THR A 215 14.80 -11.73 3.96
CA THR A 215 14.29 -11.56 5.31
C THR A 215 15.13 -12.33 6.32
N ASN A 216 14.98 -12.02 7.61
CA ASN A 216 15.53 -12.83 8.69
C ASN A 216 14.48 -13.77 9.29
N GLN A 217 14.87 -14.53 10.32
CA GLN A 217 13.97 -15.47 11.00
C GLN A 217 12.75 -14.80 11.67
N ASN A 218 12.85 -13.49 11.94
CA ASN A 218 11.79 -12.68 12.55
C ASN A 218 10.95 -11.94 11.51
N ASN A 219 11.02 -12.34 10.24
CA ASN A 219 10.31 -11.74 9.10
C ASN A 219 10.63 -10.25 8.89
N GLN A 220 11.79 -9.76 9.36
CA GLN A 220 12.20 -8.38 9.09
C GLN A 220 12.75 -8.26 7.67
N GLN A 221 12.22 -7.31 6.91
CA GLN A 221 12.71 -6.98 5.57
C GLN A 221 14.16 -6.49 5.63
N LEU A 222 15.04 -7.05 4.79
CA LEU A 222 16.46 -6.70 4.71
C LEU A 222 16.79 -6.02 3.38
N VAL A 223 17.42 -6.74 2.45
CA VAL A 223 17.98 -6.18 1.22
C VAL A 223 17.11 -6.58 0.02
N PRO A 224 16.83 -5.69 -0.94
CA PRO A 224 16.11 -6.05 -2.15
C PRO A 224 16.89 -7.08 -2.99
N ILE A 225 16.17 -8.01 -3.59
CA ILE A 225 16.73 -8.99 -4.52
C ILE A 225 16.63 -8.43 -5.93
N GLN A 226 17.77 -8.44 -6.63
CA GLN A 226 17.81 -8.11 -8.05
C GLN A 226 17.17 -9.25 -8.85
N THR A 227 16.06 -8.96 -9.52
CA THR A 227 15.38 -9.89 -10.42
C THR A 227 15.81 -9.58 -11.85
N ALA A 228 16.94 -10.13 -12.30
CA ALA A 228 17.43 -9.86 -13.65
C ALA A 228 16.41 -10.32 -14.71
N GLY A 229 16.02 -9.39 -15.60
CA GLY A 229 15.56 -9.71 -16.95
C GLY A 229 16.74 -9.72 -17.93
N ALA A 230 16.55 -10.25 -19.14
CA ALA A 230 17.61 -10.45 -20.15
C ALA A 230 18.37 -9.18 -20.60
N ALA A 231 18.02 -7.98 -20.12
CA ALA A 231 18.64 -6.72 -20.49
C ALA A 231 18.74 -5.69 -19.35
N GLY A 232 18.92 -6.11 -18.10
CA GLY A 232 19.28 -5.17 -17.02
C GLY A 232 18.79 -5.50 -15.62
N THR A 233 19.49 -4.91 -14.66
CA THR A 233 19.33 -5.01 -13.21
C THR A 233 18.04 -4.31 -12.75
N SER A 234 16.90 -4.97 -12.86
CA SER A 234 15.65 -4.48 -12.27
C SER A 234 15.36 -5.23 -10.96
N ALA A 235 15.17 -4.49 -9.86
CA ALA A 235 14.66 -5.03 -8.60
C ALA A 235 13.13 -5.19 -8.60
N VAL A 236 12.48 -4.83 -9.72
CA VAL A 236 11.03 -4.70 -9.85
C VAL A 236 10.45 -5.82 -10.69
N ILE A 237 9.39 -6.45 -10.17
CA ILE A 237 8.61 -7.52 -10.80
C ILE A 237 7.32 -6.90 -11.33
N ASN A 238 7.19 -6.79 -12.65
CA ASN A 238 6.04 -6.12 -13.26
C ASN A 238 4.83 -7.06 -13.39
N TYR A 239 3.64 -6.48 -13.23
CA TYR A 239 2.40 -7.12 -13.62
C TYR A 239 2.40 -7.42 -15.12
N ASN A 240 1.90 -8.60 -15.50
CA ASN A 240 1.73 -9.00 -16.89
C ASN A 240 0.34 -9.63 -17.07
N ALA A 241 -0.37 -9.22 -18.12
CA ALA A 241 -1.69 -9.73 -18.46
C ALA A 241 -1.68 -11.21 -18.93
N ALA A 242 -0.53 -11.73 -19.36
CA ALA A 242 -0.37 -13.07 -19.89
C ALA A 242 0.93 -13.72 -19.37
N VAL A 243 0.84 -14.34 -18.20
CA VAL A 243 1.87 -15.20 -17.62
C VAL A 243 1.47 -16.66 -17.80
N ALA A 244 2.30 -17.43 -18.50
CA ALA A 244 2.10 -18.87 -18.72
C ALA A 244 2.50 -19.68 -17.48
N ASN A 245 1.62 -20.57 -17.03
CA ASN A 245 1.98 -21.57 -16.03
C ASN A 245 2.72 -22.78 -16.64
N LEU A 246 3.09 -23.76 -15.81
CA LEU A 246 3.74 -24.99 -16.27
C LEU A 246 2.94 -25.77 -17.34
N ALA A 247 1.62 -25.64 -17.39
CA ALA A 247 0.75 -26.30 -18.38
C ALA A 247 0.56 -25.45 -19.66
N GLY A 248 1.22 -24.30 -19.77
CA GLY A 248 1.11 -23.40 -20.92
C GLY A 248 -0.15 -22.52 -20.93
N VAL A 249 -0.94 -22.53 -19.87
CA VAL A 249 -2.15 -21.69 -19.77
C VAL A 249 -1.74 -20.29 -19.34
N ASN A 250 -2.13 -19.29 -20.13
CA ASN A 250 -1.86 -17.88 -19.88
C ASN A 250 -2.91 -17.23 -18.98
N GLN A 251 -2.45 -16.42 -18.03
CA GLN A 251 -3.32 -15.63 -17.14
C GLN A 251 -2.58 -14.42 -16.59
N ALA A 252 -3.31 -13.41 -16.17
CA ALA A 252 -2.73 -12.27 -15.48
C ALA A 252 -1.92 -12.70 -14.26
N GLY A 253 -0.75 -12.10 -14.03
CA GLY A 253 0.12 -12.46 -12.94
C GLY A 253 1.49 -11.80 -12.96
N TYR A 254 2.42 -12.45 -12.27
CA TYR A 254 3.81 -12.02 -12.12
C TYR A 254 4.75 -13.19 -12.40
N GLN A 255 5.90 -12.88 -12.97
CA GLN A 255 6.99 -13.84 -13.18
C GLN A 255 8.32 -13.15 -12.92
N TRP A 256 9.23 -13.83 -12.24
CA TRP A 256 10.54 -13.28 -11.92
C TRP A 256 11.61 -14.36 -11.76
N SER A 257 12.86 -13.95 -11.93
CA SER A 257 14.03 -14.81 -11.74
C SER A 257 14.51 -14.76 -10.30
N LEU A 258 14.83 -15.94 -9.75
CA LEU A 258 15.50 -16.15 -8.47
C LEU A 258 16.91 -16.73 -8.67
N LEU A 259 17.44 -16.71 -9.89
CA LEU A 259 18.70 -17.35 -10.26
C LEU A 259 19.84 -16.97 -9.32
N SER A 260 20.11 -15.66 -9.17
CA SER A 260 21.21 -15.17 -8.35
C SER A 260 21.01 -15.48 -6.86
N TYR A 261 19.76 -15.39 -6.37
CA TYR A 261 19.44 -15.76 -4.99
C TYR A 261 19.71 -17.24 -4.73
N CYS A 262 19.21 -18.13 -5.61
CA CYS A 262 19.41 -19.57 -5.47
C CYS A 262 20.89 -19.95 -5.53
N GLN A 263 21.66 -19.36 -6.45
CA GLN A 263 23.09 -19.60 -6.54
C GLN A 263 23.82 -19.11 -5.28
N ALA A 264 23.48 -17.92 -4.75
CA ALA A 264 24.09 -17.37 -3.54
C ALA A 264 23.80 -18.24 -2.31
N VAL A 265 22.57 -18.76 -2.18
CA VAL A 265 22.21 -19.69 -1.09
C VAL A 265 23.01 -21.00 -1.17
N ILE A 266 23.12 -21.58 -2.38
CA ILE A 266 23.88 -22.82 -2.59
C ILE A 266 25.37 -22.58 -2.29
N ASN A 267 25.92 -21.44 -2.70
CA ASN A 267 27.32 -21.08 -2.42
C ASN A 267 27.56 -20.70 -0.95
N GLY A 268 26.53 -20.66 -0.10
CA GLY A 268 26.64 -20.26 1.31
C GLY A 268 26.88 -18.76 1.52
N GLN A 269 26.70 -17.93 0.49
CA GLN A 269 26.85 -16.47 0.55
C GLN A 269 25.61 -15.78 1.13
N THR A 270 24.47 -16.47 1.17
CA THR A 270 23.21 -15.95 1.71
C THR A 270 22.47 -17.04 2.48
N VAL A 271 21.87 -16.68 3.61
CA VAL A 271 21.08 -17.60 4.43
C VAL A 271 19.66 -17.74 3.86
N ASN A 272 19.16 -18.97 3.77
CA ASN A 272 17.82 -19.26 3.25
C ASN A 272 16.72 -19.08 4.32
N ASN A 273 16.43 -17.83 4.69
CA ASN A 273 15.36 -17.49 5.64
C ASN A 273 14.01 -17.18 4.96
N GLY A 274 13.92 -17.42 3.65
CA GLY A 274 12.79 -17.03 2.83
C GLY A 274 12.91 -15.61 2.29
N LEU A 275 11.91 -15.22 1.52
CA LEU A 275 11.83 -13.97 0.76
C LEU A 275 10.50 -13.28 1.07
N LEU A 276 10.49 -11.95 1.07
CA LEU A 276 9.28 -11.15 1.24
C LEU A 276 8.95 -10.47 -0.08
N LEU A 277 7.78 -10.80 -0.62
CA LEU A 277 7.20 -10.16 -1.80
C LEU A 277 6.21 -9.09 -1.33
N ASN A 278 6.47 -7.86 -1.73
CA ASN A 278 5.67 -6.68 -1.38
C ASN A 278 5.35 -5.87 -2.63
N THR A 279 4.36 -4.99 -2.55
CA THR A 279 4.15 -4.00 -3.60
C THR A 279 5.32 -3.01 -3.69
N ALA A 280 5.58 -2.48 -4.89
CA ALA A 280 6.49 -1.38 -5.11
C ALA A 280 5.95 -0.02 -4.62
N THR A 281 4.64 0.10 -4.43
CA THR A 281 3.97 1.33 -3.96
C THR A 281 3.20 1.11 -2.65
N PRO A 282 3.88 0.81 -1.52
CA PRO A 282 3.22 0.40 -0.28
C PRO A 282 2.30 1.45 0.37
N ALA A 283 2.35 2.71 -0.07
CA ALA A 283 1.44 3.76 0.38
C ALA A 283 0.14 3.83 -0.45
N THR A 284 0.04 3.11 -1.56
CA THR A 284 -1.12 3.12 -2.46
C THR A 284 -2.10 2.01 -2.05
N PRO A 285 -3.42 2.25 -2.09
CA PRO A 285 -4.42 1.23 -1.81
C PRO A 285 -4.57 0.27 -3.00
N GLU A 286 -3.66 -0.69 -3.05
CA GLU A 286 -3.62 -1.75 -4.05
C GLU A 286 -3.56 -3.11 -3.37
N ARG A 287 -4.08 -4.13 -4.06
CA ARG A 287 -4.18 -5.47 -3.50
C ARG A 287 -4.09 -6.51 -4.58
N VAL A 288 -3.40 -7.61 -4.28
CA VAL A 288 -3.49 -8.81 -5.09
C VAL A 288 -3.55 -10.06 -4.22
N VAL A 289 -4.32 -11.03 -4.68
CA VAL A 289 -4.37 -12.38 -4.11
C VAL A 289 -3.58 -13.31 -5.01
N LEU A 290 -2.70 -14.11 -4.42
CA LEU A 290 -1.94 -15.13 -5.13
C LEU A 290 -2.29 -16.51 -4.57
N GLY A 291 -2.14 -17.54 -5.39
CA GLY A 291 -2.30 -18.92 -4.92
C GLY A 291 -1.11 -19.40 -4.09
N GLY A 292 -1.38 -20.15 -3.03
CA GLY A 292 -0.37 -20.92 -2.33
C GLY A 292 0.10 -22.13 -3.16
N PRO A 293 1.14 -22.85 -2.72
CA PRO A 293 1.73 -23.96 -3.47
C PRO A 293 0.76 -25.14 -3.70
N ASN A 294 -0.15 -25.39 -2.76
CA ASN A 294 -1.12 -26.51 -2.84
C ASN A 294 -2.52 -26.08 -3.34
N ARG A 295 -2.65 -24.91 -3.96
CA ARG A 295 -3.92 -24.50 -4.58
C ARG A 295 -4.18 -25.35 -5.84
N ALA A 296 -5.43 -25.75 -6.08
CA ALA A 296 -5.78 -26.58 -7.23
C ALA A 296 -5.46 -25.88 -8.58
N ASN A 297 -5.87 -24.62 -8.70
CA ASN A 297 -5.59 -23.74 -9.85
C ASN A 297 -4.75 -22.53 -9.41
N ASN A 298 -4.00 -21.94 -10.33
CA ASN A 298 -3.20 -20.72 -10.09
C ASN A 298 -2.23 -20.83 -8.90
N LYS A 299 -1.68 -22.02 -8.68
CA LYS A 299 -0.66 -22.24 -7.65
C LYS A 299 0.59 -21.41 -7.95
N LEU A 300 1.27 -20.98 -6.89
CA LEU A 300 2.62 -20.45 -7.00
C LEU A 300 3.56 -21.56 -7.49
N GLN A 301 4.33 -21.28 -8.53
CA GLN A 301 5.15 -22.28 -9.23
C GLN A 301 6.60 -21.86 -9.27
N PHE A 302 7.48 -22.75 -8.80
CA PHE A 302 8.92 -22.57 -8.90
C PHE A 302 9.51 -23.61 -9.85
N ARG A 303 10.27 -23.15 -10.85
CA ARG A 303 10.96 -23.98 -11.82
C ARG A 303 12.46 -23.74 -11.71
N LEU A 304 13.20 -24.78 -11.34
CA LEU A 304 14.65 -24.76 -11.13
C LEU A 304 15.32 -25.71 -12.12
N TYR A 305 16.30 -25.22 -12.86
CA TYR A 305 17.21 -26.00 -13.68
C TYR A 305 18.63 -25.83 -13.14
N LEU A 306 19.32 -26.95 -13.00
CA LEU A 306 20.67 -26.98 -12.49
C LEU A 306 21.52 -28.01 -13.23
N ILE A 307 22.81 -27.78 -13.23
CA ILE A 307 23.83 -28.71 -13.70
C ILE A 307 24.68 -29.06 -12.47
N SER A 308 24.90 -30.35 -12.27
CA SER A 308 25.82 -30.86 -11.25
C SER A 308 27.01 -31.48 -11.96
N ASN A 309 28.21 -30.98 -11.66
CA ASN A 309 29.45 -31.62 -12.07
C ASN A 309 30.00 -32.39 -10.87
N ASN A 310 30.22 -33.70 -11.09
CA ASN A 310 30.90 -34.57 -10.14
C ASN A 310 32.42 -34.34 -10.17
#